data_AF-A0A1B6J3F6-F1
#
_entry.id   AF-A0A1B6J3F6-F1
#
_cell.length_a   1.000
_cell.length_b   1.000
_cell.length_c   1.000
_cell.angle_alpha   90.00
_cell.angle_beta   90.00
_cell.angle_gamma   90.00
#
_symmetry.space_group_name_H-M   'P 1'
#
loop_
_entity.id
_entity.type
_entity.pdbx_description
1 polymer ?
#
loop_
_entity_poly.entity_id
_entity_poly.type
_entity_poly.pdbx_seq_one_letter_code
_entity_poly.pdbx_strand_id
1 'polypeptide(L)'
;METVASRPVISTVQPNYLRSLLPREAPTDPEPWEDVMADVENKIMPGITHWQHPRFHAYFPAGNSYPSILGDMLSDIIACVGFSWAASPACTELETIVLDWFGKAIGLPQTFLSDSRGGGVIQGSASECILVCMLAARAQALRRLHEEDPSISEVGHLPKLVAYCSREAHSCVEKAAMISLVQLRILEPDADNSLR
;
A
#
# COMPACT_ATOMS: atom_id res chain seq x y z
N MET A 1 9.63 22.13 -0.89
CA MET A 1 9.58 21.69 0.53
C MET A 1 10.03 22.75 1.51
N GLU A 2 10.89 23.70 1.14
CA GLU A 2 11.54 24.63 2.08
C GLU A 2 10.58 25.52 2.88
N THR A 3 9.41 25.86 2.32
CA THR A 3 8.41 26.71 2.97
C THR A 3 7.33 25.94 3.73
N VAL A 4 7.36 24.60 3.78
CA VAL A 4 6.31 23.82 4.44
C VAL A 4 6.21 24.14 5.94
N ALA A 5 7.32 24.53 6.57
CA ALA A 5 7.38 24.87 7.99
C ALA A 5 6.64 26.17 8.35
N SER A 6 6.34 27.04 7.37
CA SER A 6 5.53 28.25 7.59
C SER A 6 4.03 28.00 7.45
N ARG A 7 3.61 26.81 7.00
CA ARG A 7 2.19 26.44 6.88
C ARG A 7 1.68 25.81 8.18
N PRO A 8 0.36 25.85 8.45
CA PRO A 8 -0.25 25.03 9.51
C PRO A 8 0.07 23.54 9.32
N VAL A 9 0.18 22.77 10.40
CA VAL A 9 0.49 21.33 10.30
C VAL A 9 -0.72 20.54 9.80
N ILE A 10 -1.89 20.84 10.36
CA ILE A 10 -3.18 20.19 10.05
C ILE A 10 -4.08 21.16 9.30
N SER A 11 -5.03 20.62 8.53
CA SER A 11 -6.01 21.44 7.84
C SER A 11 -6.93 22.16 8.83
N THR A 12 -7.45 23.33 8.43
CA THR A 12 -8.30 24.19 9.26
C THR A 12 -9.76 24.23 8.81
N VAL A 13 -10.16 23.25 7.99
CA VAL A 13 -11.46 23.19 7.30
C VAL A 13 -12.39 22.14 7.92
N GLN A 14 -13.68 22.25 7.63
CA GLN A 14 -14.69 21.27 8.05
C GLN A 14 -14.98 20.24 6.95
N PRO A 15 -15.52 19.06 7.28
CA PRO A 15 -16.00 18.10 6.28
C PRO A 15 -16.94 18.78 5.27
N ASN A 16 -16.78 18.45 3.99
CA ASN A 16 -17.49 19.02 2.84
C ASN A 16 -17.13 20.47 2.41
N TYR A 17 -16.11 21.12 3.00
CA TYR A 17 -15.75 22.51 2.64
C TYR A 17 -15.52 22.76 1.13
N LEU A 18 -14.91 21.78 0.43
CA LEU A 18 -14.48 21.96 -0.95
C LEU A 18 -15.67 22.01 -1.92
N ARG A 19 -16.80 21.37 -1.58
CA ARG A 19 -17.98 21.30 -2.44
C ARG A 19 -18.57 22.67 -2.76
N SER A 20 -18.50 23.62 -1.84
CA SER A 20 -18.98 25.00 -2.06
C SER A 20 -17.99 25.88 -2.81
N LEU A 21 -16.73 25.44 -2.97
CA LEU A 21 -15.67 26.22 -3.63
C LEU A 21 -15.47 25.83 -5.10
N LEU A 22 -15.98 24.68 -5.51
CA LEU A 22 -15.86 24.15 -6.87
C LEU A 22 -17.17 24.30 -7.67
N PRO A 23 -17.09 24.39 -9.00
CA PRO A 23 -18.26 24.24 -9.87
C PRO A 23 -19.00 22.93 -9.60
N ARG A 24 -20.31 22.91 -9.87
CA ARG A 24 -21.14 21.71 -9.69
C ARG A 24 -20.91 20.65 -10.77
N GLU A 25 -20.37 21.05 -11.92
CA GLU A 25 -20.14 20.23 -13.10
C GLU A 25 -18.76 20.54 -13.66
N ALA A 26 -18.16 19.58 -14.36
CA ALA A 26 -16.88 19.76 -15.02
C ALA A 26 -16.99 20.78 -16.17
N PRO A 27 -15.94 21.55 -16.45
CA PRO A 27 -15.95 22.50 -17.56
C PRO A 27 -16.04 21.77 -18.91
N THR A 28 -16.80 22.33 -19.85
CA THR A 28 -16.89 21.82 -21.24
C THR A 28 -15.69 22.22 -22.08
N ASP A 29 -15.10 23.35 -21.75
CA ASP A 29 -13.98 23.96 -22.46
C ASP A 29 -12.76 24.01 -21.54
N PRO A 30 -11.53 23.98 -22.09
CA PRO A 30 -10.32 24.06 -21.29
C PRO A 30 -10.22 25.37 -20.50
N GLU A 31 -9.72 25.28 -19.27
CA GLU A 31 -9.39 26.43 -18.43
C GLU A 31 -7.89 26.79 -18.55
N PRO A 32 -7.53 28.07 -18.39
CA PRO A 32 -6.13 28.48 -18.30
C PRO A 32 -5.39 27.75 -17.17
N TRP A 33 -4.12 27.38 -17.40
CA TRP A 33 -3.30 26.69 -16.40
C TRP A 33 -3.10 27.52 -15.13
N GLU A 34 -3.00 28.84 -15.29
CA GLU A 34 -2.87 29.80 -14.20
C GLU A 34 -4.07 29.75 -13.25
N ASP A 35 -5.27 29.56 -13.79
CA ASP A 35 -6.51 29.45 -13.00
C ASP A 35 -6.53 28.13 -12.22
N VAL A 36 -6.10 27.03 -12.85
CA VAL A 36 -5.95 25.71 -12.17
C VAL A 36 -4.98 25.81 -11.01
N MET A 37 -3.82 26.45 -11.21
CA MET A 37 -2.80 26.60 -10.16
C MET A 37 -3.23 27.57 -9.06
N ALA A 38 -3.98 28.63 -9.40
CA ALA A 38 -4.60 29.50 -8.41
C ALA A 38 -5.60 28.73 -7.54
N ASP A 39 -6.37 27.81 -8.13
CA ASP A 39 -7.30 26.95 -7.39
C ASP A 39 -6.59 25.95 -6.46
N VAL A 40 -5.43 25.42 -6.87
CA VAL A 40 -4.61 24.59 -5.98
C VAL A 40 -4.24 25.35 -4.70
N GLU A 41 -3.74 26.59 -4.81
CA GLU A 41 -3.35 27.37 -3.62
C GLU A 41 -4.57 27.85 -2.81
N ASN A 42 -5.63 28.32 -3.48
CA ASN A 42 -6.74 28.99 -2.80
C ASN A 42 -7.84 28.03 -2.30
N LYS A 43 -8.06 26.91 -2.99
CA LYS A 43 -9.16 25.97 -2.69
C LYS A 43 -8.66 24.64 -2.13
N ILE A 44 -7.49 24.15 -2.57
CA ILE A 44 -6.98 22.84 -2.14
C ILE A 44 -6.07 22.94 -0.92
N MET A 45 -5.03 23.80 -0.95
CA MET A 45 -4.05 23.92 0.14
C MET A 45 -4.67 24.16 1.53
N PRO A 46 -5.76 24.93 1.73
CA PRO A 46 -6.39 25.09 3.03
C PRO A 46 -6.89 23.78 3.66
N GLY A 47 -7.23 22.79 2.82
CA GLY A 47 -7.66 21.46 3.27
C GLY A 47 -6.55 20.42 3.37
N ILE A 48 -5.31 20.76 3.01
CA ILE A 48 -4.19 19.82 3.08
C ILE A 48 -3.69 19.70 4.52
N THR A 49 -3.52 18.47 4.99
CA THR A 49 -2.68 18.17 6.14
C THR A 49 -1.24 17.99 5.65
N HIS A 50 -0.31 18.75 6.19
CA HIS A 50 1.06 18.81 5.68
C HIS A 50 1.93 17.70 6.29
N TRP A 51 1.84 16.49 5.73
CA TRP A 51 2.59 15.31 6.17
C TRP A 51 4.12 15.50 6.20
N GLN A 52 4.66 16.37 5.33
CA GLN A 52 6.10 16.68 5.29
C GLN A 52 6.50 17.80 6.26
N HIS A 53 5.58 18.33 7.07
CA HIS A 53 5.90 19.38 8.03
C HIS A 53 6.76 18.78 9.17
N PRO A 54 7.87 19.42 9.59
CA PRO A 54 8.71 18.95 10.71
C PRO A 54 8.03 18.76 12.08
N ARG A 55 6.77 19.20 12.22
CA ARG A 55 5.98 19.12 13.45
C ARG A 55 4.78 18.17 13.29
N PHE A 56 4.71 17.44 12.17
CA PHE A 56 3.72 16.39 11.98
C PHE A 56 4.20 15.12 12.69
N HIS A 57 3.54 14.79 13.80
CA HIS A 57 3.88 13.66 14.66
C HIS A 57 2.70 12.67 14.82
N ALA A 58 1.74 12.69 13.91
CA ALA A 58 0.66 11.72 13.86
C ALA A 58 1.03 10.51 12.99
N TYR A 59 0.44 9.36 13.29
CA TYR A 59 0.64 8.10 12.56
C TYR A 59 2.11 7.66 12.46
N PHE A 60 2.50 7.06 11.34
CA PHE A 60 3.88 6.82 10.95
C PHE A 60 4.28 7.74 9.79
N PRO A 61 5.59 8.06 9.64
CA PRO A 61 6.06 8.91 8.55
C PRO A 61 5.71 8.35 7.17
N ALA A 62 5.18 9.20 6.31
CA ALA A 62 5.03 8.95 4.87
C ALA A 62 5.75 10.10 4.15
N GLY A 63 7.01 9.87 3.80
CA GLY A 63 7.90 10.89 3.26
C GLY A 63 8.06 10.81 1.74
N ASN A 64 8.13 11.96 1.07
CA ASN A 64 8.59 12.05 -0.31
C ASN A 64 9.97 12.69 -0.35
N SER A 65 10.78 12.34 -1.35
CA SER A 65 12.10 12.93 -1.58
C SER A 65 12.19 13.46 -3.01
N TYR A 66 13.08 14.42 -3.26
CA TYR A 66 13.27 14.94 -4.62
C TYR A 66 13.61 13.84 -5.65
N PRO A 67 14.49 12.86 -5.36
CA PRO A 67 14.73 11.74 -6.29
C PRO A 67 13.47 10.91 -6.58
N SER A 68 12.63 10.68 -5.58
CA SER A 68 11.36 9.96 -5.77
C SER A 68 10.42 10.71 -6.70
N ILE A 69 10.26 12.03 -6.52
CA ILE A 69 9.44 12.87 -7.40
C ILE A 69 9.95 12.83 -8.85
N LEU A 70 11.27 12.93 -9.04
CA LEU A 70 11.86 12.88 -10.39
C LEU A 70 11.70 11.50 -11.06
N GLY A 71 11.81 10.42 -10.26
CA GLY A 71 11.55 9.06 -10.74
C GLY A 71 10.11 8.87 -11.18
N ASP A 72 9.17 9.39 -10.40
CA ASP A 72 7.73 9.31 -10.71
C ASP A 72 7.38 10.14 -11.96
N MET A 73 7.91 11.37 -12.08
CA MET A 73 7.77 12.17 -13.30
C MET A 73 8.27 11.45 -14.55
N LEU A 74 9.40 10.72 -14.46
CA LEU A 74 9.90 9.93 -15.58
C LEU A 74 9.00 8.72 -15.88
N SER A 75 8.50 8.06 -14.84
CA SER A 75 7.53 6.96 -14.95
C SER A 75 6.26 7.41 -15.67
N ASP A 76 5.71 8.57 -15.28
CA ASP A 76 4.51 9.18 -15.88
C ASP A 76 4.72 9.59 -17.34
N ILE A 77 5.92 10.05 -17.71
CA ILE A 77 6.25 10.36 -19.10
C ILE A 77 6.29 9.08 -19.96
N ILE A 78 6.83 7.98 -19.42
CA ILE A 78 6.89 6.69 -20.12
C ILE A 78 5.49 6.05 -20.22
N ALA A 79 4.67 6.20 -19.17
CA ALA A 79 3.29 5.74 -19.10
C ALA A 79 3.06 4.28 -19.54
N CYS A 80 4.02 3.38 -19.30
CA CYS A 80 3.91 1.97 -19.69
C CYS A 80 3.09 1.16 -18.67
N VAL A 81 2.44 0.09 -19.13
CA VAL A 81 1.65 -0.81 -18.28
C VAL A 81 2.29 -2.20 -18.26
N GLY A 82 2.95 -2.55 -17.15
CA GLY A 82 3.73 -3.78 -17.00
C GLY A 82 2.96 -5.02 -16.56
N PHE A 83 1.75 -5.29 -17.10
CA PHE A 83 0.94 -6.46 -16.67
C PHE A 83 1.51 -7.81 -17.13
N SER A 84 2.45 -7.80 -18.06
CA SER A 84 3.21 -8.97 -18.51
C SER A 84 4.59 -8.50 -18.97
N TRP A 85 5.56 -9.42 -18.99
CA TRP A 85 6.91 -9.10 -19.47
C TRP A 85 6.89 -8.50 -20.88
N ALA A 86 6.08 -9.05 -21.79
CA ALA A 86 5.99 -8.55 -23.17
C ALA A 86 5.39 -7.14 -23.30
N ALA A 87 4.60 -6.69 -22.30
CA ALA A 87 3.98 -5.36 -22.33
C ALA A 87 4.98 -4.25 -22.02
N SER A 88 5.93 -4.50 -21.11
CA SER A 88 7.05 -3.59 -20.83
C SER A 88 8.17 -4.33 -20.10
N PRO A 89 9.15 -4.91 -20.84
CA PRO A 89 10.21 -5.71 -20.23
C PRO A 89 11.00 -4.96 -19.16
N ALA A 90 11.36 -3.71 -19.44
CA ALA A 90 12.13 -2.88 -18.51
C ALA A 90 11.36 -2.59 -17.20
N CYS A 91 10.02 -2.47 -17.25
CA CYS A 91 9.20 -2.27 -16.06
C CYS A 91 9.30 -3.47 -15.10
N THR A 92 9.33 -4.70 -15.63
CA THR A 92 9.42 -5.92 -14.81
C THR A 92 10.86 -6.20 -14.35
N GLU A 93 11.83 -6.08 -15.26
CA GLU A 93 13.21 -6.43 -14.96
C GLU A 93 13.86 -5.46 -13.96
N LEU A 94 13.60 -4.15 -14.11
CA LEU A 94 14.15 -3.15 -13.20
C LEU A 94 13.61 -3.33 -11.78
N GLU A 95 12.32 -3.64 -11.62
CA GLU A 95 11.72 -3.91 -10.31
C GLU A 95 12.43 -5.08 -9.61
N THR A 96 12.63 -6.19 -10.32
CA THR A 96 13.29 -7.38 -9.77
C THR A 96 14.72 -7.06 -9.31
N ILE A 97 15.50 -6.34 -10.13
CA ILE A 97 16.88 -5.97 -9.81
C ILE A 97 16.94 -5.06 -8.58
N VAL A 98 16.09 -4.03 -8.53
CA VAL A 98 16.08 -3.06 -7.42
C VAL A 98 15.59 -3.69 -6.13
N LEU A 99 14.62 -4.60 -6.18
CA LEU A 99 14.16 -5.31 -4.98
C LEU A 99 15.19 -6.32 -4.47
N ASP A 100 16.00 -6.93 -5.34
CA ASP A 100 17.16 -7.71 -4.90
C ASP A 100 18.20 -6.83 -4.20
N TRP A 101 18.46 -5.61 -4.72
CA TRP A 101 19.33 -4.65 -4.04
C TRP A 101 18.77 -4.26 -2.68
N PHE A 102 17.47 -3.99 -2.60
CA PHE A 102 16.80 -3.64 -1.35
C PHE A 102 16.85 -4.78 -0.33
N GLY A 103 16.52 -6.00 -0.74
CA GLY A 103 16.57 -7.20 0.11
C GLY A 103 17.97 -7.44 0.68
N LYS A 104 19.02 -7.29 -0.15
CA LYS A 104 20.42 -7.33 0.30
C LYS A 104 20.74 -6.22 1.30
N ALA A 105 20.28 -4.99 1.04
CA ALA A 105 20.56 -3.83 1.89
C ALA A 105 19.97 -3.95 3.30
N ILE A 106 18.80 -4.60 3.44
CA ILE A 106 18.17 -4.86 4.75
C ILE A 106 18.53 -6.22 5.36
N GLY A 107 19.44 -6.97 4.72
CA GLY A 107 19.95 -8.24 5.24
C GLY A 107 18.96 -9.41 5.17
N LEU A 108 18.05 -9.43 4.17
CA LEU A 108 17.18 -10.59 3.97
C LEU A 108 17.97 -11.85 3.58
N PRO A 109 17.52 -13.04 4.01
CA PRO A 109 18.06 -14.31 3.53
C PRO A 109 17.99 -14.44 2.00
N GLN A 110 18.94 -15.17 1.43
CA GLN A 110 19.05 -15.43 -0.02
C GLN A 110 17.76 -16.01 -0.64
N THR A 111 16.96 -16.74 0.14
CA THR A 111 15.68 -17.33 -0.30
C THR A 111 14.61 -16.31 -0.67
N PHE A 112 14.80 -15.02 -0.34
CA PHE A 112 13.93 -13.93 -0.75
C PHE A 112 14.39 -13.23 -2.04
N LEU A 113 15.60 -13.54 -2.53
CA LEU A 113 16.17 -12.92 -3.73
C LEU A 113 15.76 -13.70 -4.99
N SER A 114 15.79 -13.01 -6.13
CA SER A 114 15.27 -13.50 -7.41
C SER A 114 16.06 -14.65 -8.03
N ASP A 115 17.29 -14.90 -7.57
CA ASP A 115 18.11 -16.06 -7.98
C ASP A 115 17.73 -17.36 -7.25
N SER A 116 16.70 -17.33 -6.42
CA SER A 116 16.15 -18.46 -5.68
C SER A 116 14.75 -18.84 -6.19
N ARG A 117 13.96 -19.59 -5.39
CA ARG A 117 12.53 -19.81 -5.66
C ARG A 117 11.64 -18.64 -5.20
N GLY A 118 12.21 -17.66 -4.51
CA GLY A 118 11.56 -16.45 -4.06
C GLY A 118 11.74 -15.27 -5.03
N GLY A 119 11.60 -14.07 -4.49
CA GLY A 119 11.72 -12.81 -5.21
C GLY A 119 10.91 -11.70 -4.53
N GLY A 120 11.22 -10.45 -4.86
CA GLY A 120 10.45 -9.29 -4.44
C GLY A 120 9.45 -8.86 -5.51
N VAL A 121 8.36 -8.21 -5.07
CA VAL A 121 7.43 -7.47 -5.93
C VAL A 121 6.97 -6.19 -5.21
N ILE A 122 6.77 -5.10 -5.95
CA ILE A 122 6.19 -3.85 -5.39
C ILE A 122 4.67 -4.01 -5.29
N GLN A 123 4.10 -3.61 -4.16
CA GLN A 123 2.65 -3.62 -3.91
C GLN A 123 2.19 -2.21 -3.53
N GLY A 124 0.90 -1.91 -3.73
CA GLY A 124 0.33 -0.59 -3.45
C GLY A 124 0.37 -0.20 -1.97
N SER A 125 0.31 -1.19 -1.07
CA SER A 125 0.39 -0.96 0.37
C SER A 125 0.75 -2.23 1.14
N ALA A 126 1.20 -2.06 2.38
CA ALA A 126 1.38 -3.19 3.30
C ALA A 126 0.06 -3.95 3.57
N SER A 127 -1.10 -3.28 3.48
CA SER A 127 -2.41 -3.93 3.64
C SER A 127 -2.69 -4.93 2.52
N GLU A 128 -2.33 -4.57 1.28
CA GLU A 128 -2.43 -5.47 0.12
C GLU A 128 -1.44 -6.62 0.23
N CYS A 129 -0.20 -6.38 0.69
CA CYS A 129 0.76 -7.47 0.96
C CYS A 129 0.17 -8.52 1.91
N ILE A 130 -0.41 -8.09 3.03
CA ILE A 130 -1.04 -9.01 4.00
C ILE A 130 -2.20 -9.79 3.37
N LEU A 131 -3.03 -9.12 2.56
CA LEU A 131 -4.11 -9.80 1.84
C LEU A 131 -3.59 -10.84 0.84
N VAL A 132 -2.59 -10.49 0.02
CA VAL A 132 -1.98 -11.40 -0.95
C VAL A 132 -1.35 -12.61 -0.24
N CYS A 133 -0.58 -12.38 0.83
CA CYS A 133 0.00 -13.45 1.64
C CYS A 133 -1.08 -14.37 2.23
N MET A 134 -2.17 -13.80 2.76
CA MET A 134 -3.26 -14.58 3.34
C MET A 134 -4.01 -15.39 2.28
N LEU A 135 -4.27 -14.82 1.10
CA LEU A 135 -4.87 -15.54 -0.02
C LEU A 135 -4.00 -16.70 -0.52
N ALA A 136 -2.69 -16.47 -0.62
CA ALA A 136 -1.72 -17.50 -1.00
C ALA A 136 -1.68 -18.65 0.03
N ALA A 137 -1.57 -18.30 1.33
CA ALA A 137 -1.58 -19.27 2.42
C ALA A 137 -2.90 -20.06 2.48
N ARG A 138 -4.04 -19.38 2.32
CA ARG A 138 -5.38 -20.00 2.24
C ARG A 138 -5.44 -21.00 1.09
N ALA A 139 -5.06 -20.59 -0.13
CA ALA A 139 -5.10 -21.46 -1.30
C ALA A 139 -4.21 -22.69 -1.13
N GLN A 140 -3.01 -22.53 -0.55
CA GLN A 140 -2.13 -23.65 -0.26
C GLN A 140 -2.72 -24.60 0.80
N ALA A 141 -3.29 -24.06 1.88
CA ALA A 141 -3.89 -24.87 2.94
C ALA A 141 -5.12 -25.65 2.45
N LEU A 142 -5.97 -25.04 1.62
CA LEU A 142 -7.13 -25.70 1.03
C LEU A 142 -6.73 -26.86 0.11
N ARG A 143 -5.73 -26.65 -0.77
CA ARG A 143 -5.19 -27.73 -1.62
C ARG A 143 -4.70 -28.91 -0.79
N ARG A 144 -3.90 -28.64 0.26
CA ARG A 144 -3.39 -29.69 1.15
C ARG A 144 -4.51 -30.46 1.84
N LEU A 145 -5.52 -29.76 2.38
CA LEU A 145 -6.65 -30.40 3.06
C LEU A 145 -7.52 -31.21 2.10
N HIS A 146 -7.66 -30.76 0.85
CA HIS A 146 -8.38 -31.52 -0.18
C HIS A 146 -7.60 -32.76 -0.64
N GLU A 147 -6.26 -32.69 -0.72
CA GLU A 147 -5.42 -33.88 -0.95
C GLU A 147 -5.55 -34.92 0.18
N GLU A 148 -5.71 -34.47 1.42
CA GLU A 148 -5.94 -35.34 2.60
C GLU A 148 -7.35 -35.97 2.62
N ASP A 149 -8.38 -35.25 2.17
CA ASP A 149 -9.76 -35.74 2.07
C ASP A 149 -10.45 -35.25 0.78
N PRO A 150 -10.27 -35.98 -0.34
CA PRO A 150 -10.84 -35.59 -1.63
C PRO A 150 -12.37 -35.64 -1.68
N SER A 151 -13.03 -36.21 -0.66
CA SER A 151 -14.49 -36.28 -0.61
C SER A 151 -15.15 -34.92 -0.30
N ILE A 152 -14.40 -33.99 0.28
CA ILE A 152 -14.83 -32.62 0.58
C ILE A 152 -14.24 -31.69 -0.48
N SER A 153 -15.04 -30.76 -1.00
CA SER A 153 -14.53 -29.74 -1.92
C SER A 153 -13.57 -28.79 -1.20
N GLU A 154 -12.62 -28.17 -1.91
CA GLU A 154 -11.69 -27.21 -1.31
C GLU A 154 -12.41 -26.14 -0.46
N VAL A 155 -13.51 -25.57 -0.98
CA VAL A 155 -14.31 -24.58 -0.27
C VAL A 155 -14.93 -25.14 1.02
N GLY A 156 -15.26 -26.43 1.06
CA GLY A 156 -15.76 -27.11 2.26
C GLY A 156 -14.76 -27.16 3.42
N HIS A 157 -13.47 -26.95 3.16
CA HIS A 157 -12.44 -26.87 4.20
C HIS A 157 -12.24 -25.46 4.76
N LEU A 158 -12.83 -24.41 4.18
CA LEU A 158 -12.69 -23.03 4.68
C LEU A 158 -12.99 -22.87 6.18
N PRO A 159 -14.05 -23.47 6.75
CA PRO A 159 -14.34 -23.34 8.19
C PRO A 159 -13.26 -23.93 9.10
N LYS A 160 -12.34 -24.75 8.57
CA LYS A 160 -11.22 -25.33 9.32
C LYS A 160 -10.01 -24.38 9.40
N LEU A 161 -10.00 -23.30 8.62
CA LEU A 161 -8.86 -22.39 8.54
C LEU A 161 -8.94 -21.30 9.62
N VAL A 162 -7.84 -21.14 10.36
CA VAL A 162 -7.67 -20.09 11.36
C VAL A 162 -6.33 -19.39 11.15
N ALA A 163 -6.37 -18.07 11.03
CA ALA A 163 -5.20 -17.19 11.08
C ALA A 163 -5.02 -16.63 12.50
N TYR A 164 -3.81 -16.20 12.82
CA TYR A 164 -3.45 -15.66 14.14
C TYR A 164 -2.72 -14.34 13.98
N CYS A 165 -2.95 -13.40 14.91
CA CYS A 165 -2.19 -12.17 15.00
C CYS A 165 -2.10 -11.67 16.45
N SER A 166 -1.15 -10.77 16.73
CA SER A 166 -1.09 -10.06 18.01
C SER A 166 -2.28 -9.12 18.17
N ARG A 167 -2.69 -8.87 19.42
CA ARG A 167 -3.61 -7.78 19.75
C ARG A 167 -3.10 -6.41 19.30
N GLU A 168 -1.79 -6.25 19.17
CA GLU A 168 -1.14 -5.02 18.68
C GLU A 168 -0.94 -5.01 17.15
N ALA A 169 -1.46 -6.01 16.42
CA ALA A 169 -1.36 -6.03 14.97
C ALA A 169 -2.17 -4.89 14.33
N HIS A 170 -1.70 -4.39 13.18
CA HIS A 170 -2.44 -3.38 12.43
C HIS A 170 -3.79 -3.94 11.94
N SER A 171 -4.82 -3.09 11.88
CA SER A 171 -6.19 -3.44 11.46
C SER A 171 -6.29 -4.06 10.05
N CYS A 172 -5.24 -3.93 9.23
CA CYS A 172 -5.17 -4.59 7.93
C CYS A 172 -5.19 -6.12 8.01
N VAL A 173 -4.75 -6.73 9.13
CA VAL A 173 -4.80 -8.20 9.30
C VAL A 173 -6.25 -8.66 9.46
N GLU A 174 -7.04 -7.97 10.29
CA GLU A 174 -8.48 -8.21 10.42
C GLU A 174 -9.21 -8.00 9.10
N LYS A 175 -8.89 -6.91 8.38
CA LYS A 175 -9.45 -6.64 7.05
C LYS A 175 -9.14 -7.76 6.06
N ALA A 176 -7.90 -8.26 6.04
CA ALA A 176 -7.50 -9.35 5.16
C ALA A 176 -8.22 -10.67 5.51
N ALA A 177 -8.36 -10.99 6.80
CA ALA A 177 -9.10 -12.16 7.26
C ALA A 177 -10.57 -12.11 6.86
N MET A 178 -11.20 -10.94 7.01
CA MET A 178 -12.59 -10.70 6.59
C MET A 178 -12.77 -10.89 5.08
N ILE A 179 -11.93 -10.25 4.26
CA ILE A 179 -12.01 -10.35 2.78
C ILE A 179 -11.74 -11.79 2.32
N SER A 180 -10.83 -12.49 2.99
CA SER A 180 -10.44 -13.86 2.63
C SER A 180 -11.32 -14.96 3.25
N LEU A 181 -12.32 -14.59 4.06
CA LEU A 181 -13.19 -15.54 4.77
C LEU A 181 -12.41 -16.55 5.64
N VAL A 182 -11.31 -16.10 6.24
CA VAL A 182 -10.51 -16.90 7.18
C VAL A 182 -10.83 -16.45 8.59
N GLN A 183 -11.10 -17.39 9.49
CA GLN A 183 -11.30 -17.06 10.90
C GLN A 183 -10.00 -16.46 11.47
N LEU A 184 -10.09 -15.36 12.21
CA LEU A 184 -8.93 -14.73 12.85
C LEU A 184 -9.03 -14.88 14.35
N ARG A 185 -7.95 -15.36 14.97
CA ARG A 185 -7.79 -15.38 16.42
C ARG A 185 -6.72 -14.36 16.83
N ILE A 186 -7.14 -13.40 17.64
CA ILE A 186 -6.26 -12.40 18.22
C ILE A 186 -5.63 -12.98 19.50
N LEU A 187 -4.31 -12.84 19.62
CA LEU A 187 -3.52 -13.36 20.73
C LEU A 187 -3.01 -12.21 21.60
N GLU A 188 -3.07 -12.40 22.92
CA GLU A 188 -2.51 -11.47 23.88
C GLU A 188 -0.97 -11.55 23.87
N PRO A 189 -0.25 -10.43 23.69
CA PRO A 189 1.20 -10.41 23.75
C PRO A 189 1.72 -10.47 25.20
N ASP A 190 3.01 -10.74 25.33
CA ASP A 190 3.74 -10.64 26.59
C ASP A 190 3.93 -9.17 27.05
N ALA A 191 4.64 -8.98 28.16
CA ALA A 191 4.89 -7.65 28.75
C ALA A 191 5.70 -6.70 27.85
N ASP A 192 6.42 -7.23 26.86
CA ASP A 192 7.19 -6.46 25.88
C ASP A 192 6.39 -6.24 24.58
N ASN A 193 5.09 -6.55 24.58
CA ASN A 193 4.21 -6.52 23.42
C ASN A 193 4.62 -7.51 22.30
N SER A 194 5.23 -8.65 22.67
CA SER A 194 5.66 -9.70 21.73
C SER A 194 4.81 -10.96 21.82
N LEU A 195 4.65 -11.66 20.69
CA LEU A 195 4.16 -13.04 20.66
C LEU A 195 5.39 -13.95 20.55
N ARG A 196 5.78 -14.59 21.65
CA ARG A 196 6.84 -15.60 21.69
C ARG A 196 6.26 -16.99 21.89
#